data_AF-A0A229SVH0-F1
#
_entry.id   AF-A0A229SVH0-F1
#
_cell.length_a   1.000
_cell.length_b   1.000
_cell.length_c   1.000
_cell.angle_alpha   90.00
_cell.angle_beta   90.00
_cell.angle_gamma   90.00
#
_symmetry.space_group_name_H-M   'P 1'
#
loop_
_entity.id
_entity.type
_entity.pdbx_description
1 polymer ?
#
loop_
_entity_poly.entity_id
_entity_poly.type
_entity_poly.pdbx_seq_one_letter_code
_entity_poly.pdbx_strand_id
1 'polypeptide(L)'
;MTSLDYGDDPPPILPVAEGIYTVLDLHRAFGTIPIHANVRVYIAGTNLMVALGGLDDGYLLGEHAGKAPQRQLGAEYYTSAALQLRHHIEDAVMAELPRRGDGQPWFPFMVWLQPEHWAAQYGYHDHGVTVLPEGEST
;
A
#
# COMPACT_ATOMS: atom_id res chain seq x y z
N MET A 1 3.69 -5.29 -24.82
CA MET A 1 2.98 -5.09 -23.55
C MET A 1 1.60 -4.59 -23.90
N THR A 2 0.60 -5.47 -23.87
CA THR A 2 -0.75 -5.21 -24.39
C THR A 2 -1.54 -4.54 -23.27
N SER A 3 -1.84 -3.24 -23.42
CA SER A 3 -2.79 -2.55 -22.55
C SER A 3 -4.14 -3.23 -22.75
N LEU A 4 -4.69 -3.85 -21.70
CA LEU A 4 -6.06 -4.35 -21.72
C LEU A 4 -6.99 -3.14 -21.76
N ASP A 5 -7.62 -2.92 -22.91
CA ASP A 5 -8.63 -1.89 -23.11
C ASP A 5 -9.92 -2.36 -22.44
N TYR A 6 -10.24 -1.76 -21.28
CA TYR A 6 -11.40 -2.15 -20.46
C TYR A 6 -12.72 -1.47 -20.91
N GLY A 7 -12.71 -0.66 -21.97
CA GLY A 7 -13.91 0.08 -22.41
C GLY A 7 -14.37 1.13 -21.38
N ASP A 8 -15.68 1.39 -21.32
CA ASP A 8 -16.30 2.39 -20.44
C ASP A 8 -16.60 1.88 -19.00
N ASP A 9 -16.36 0.60 -18.71
CA ASP A 9 -16.59 -0.01 -17.40
C ASP A 9 -15.28 -0.29 -16.66
N PRO A 10 -15.23 -0.10 -15.34
CA PRO A 10 -14.05 -0.47 -14.57
C PRO A 10 -13.83 -1.99 -14.62
N PRO A 11 -12.57 -2.46 -14.69
CA PRO A 11 -12.27 -3.86 -14.46
C PRO A 11 -12.74 -4.33 -13.07
N PRO A 12 -12.85 -5.65 -12.83
CA PRO A 12 -13.00 -6.16 -11.49
C PRO A 12 -11.81 -5.74 -10.61
N ILE A 13 -12.09 -5.08 -9.46
CA ILE A 13 -11.06 -4.54 -8.56
C ILE A 13 -10.22 -5.62 -7.88
N LEU A 14 -10.80 -6.80 -7.63
CA LEU A 14 -10.10 -7.89 -6.91
C LEU A 14 -8.88 -8.42 -7.67
N PRO A 15 -8.97 -8.82 -8.96
CA PRO A 15 -7.80 -9.18 -9.76
C PRO A 15 -6.73 -8.07 -9.83
N VAL A 16 -7.14 -6.80 -9.83
CA VAL A 16 -6.22 -5.66 -9.83
C VAL A 16 -5.44 -5.59 -8.51
N ALA A 17 -6.13 -5.76 -7.38
CA ALA A 17 -5.51 -5.82 -6.06
C ALA A 17 -4.56 -7.01 -5.93
N GLU A 18 -4.91 -8.18 -6.47
CA GLU A 18 -4.04 -9.38 -6.50
C GLU A 18 -2.78 -9.16 -7.34
N GLY A 19 -2.90 -8.48 -8.49
CA GLY A 19 -1.76 -8.08 -9.31
C GLY A 19 -0.81 -7.15 -8.57
N ILE A 20 -1.35 -6.09 -7.95
CA ILE A 20 -0.59 -5.15 -7.12
C ILE A 20 0.13 -5.89 -6.00
N TYR A 21 -0.58 -6.74 -5.25
CA TYR A 21 0.01 -7.53 -4.18
C TYR A 21 1.18 -8.39 -4.68
N THR A 22 1.00 -9.09 -5.81
CA THR A 22 2.03 -9.95 -6.39
C THR A 22 3.28 -9.17 -6.74
N VAL A 23 3.14 -8.01 -7.38
CA VAL A 23 4.29 -7.16 -7.75
C VAL A 23 5.02 -6.67 -6.51
N LEU A 24 4.29 -6.20 -5.50
CA LEU A 24 4.89 -5.74 -4.24
C LEU A 24 5.57 -6.87 -3.47
N ASP A 25 5.00 -8.08 -3.47
CA ASP A 25 5.64 -9.24 -2.86
C ASP A 25 6.94 -9.63 -3.59
N LEU A 26 6.98 -9.51 -4.91
CA LEU A 26 8.23 -9.66 -5.67
C LEU A 26 9.25 -8.57 -5.29
N HIS A 27 8.84 -7.31 -5.17
CA HIS A 27 9.74 -6.25 -4.68
C HIS A 27 10.29 -6.54 -3.30
N ARG A 28 9.51 -7.19 -2.43
CA ARG A 28 9.98 -7.68 -1.12
C ARG A 28 10.98 -8.82 -1.27
N ALA A 29 10.67 -9.83 -2.09
CA ALA A 29 11.53 -10.98 -2.32
C ALA A 29 12.89 -10.60 -2.95
N PHE A 30 12.93 -9.57 -3.80
CA PHE A 30 14.13 -9.10 -4.48
C PHE A 30 14.78 -7.85 -3.84
N GLY A 31 14.28 -7.43 -2.67
CA GLY A 31 15.00 -6.54 -1.76
C GLY A 31 14.75 -5.03 -1.91
N THR A 32 13.77 -4.60 -2.71
CA THR A 32 13.35 -3.18 -2.72
C THR A 32 12.46 -2.83 -1.53
N ILE A 33 11.64 -3.79 -1.08
CA ILE A 33 10.87 -3.70 0.16
C ILE A 33 11.59 -4.54 1.23
N PRO A 34 11.70 -4.08 2.49
CA PRO A 34 12.35 -4.87 3.55
C PRO A 34 11.72 -6.26 3.70
N ILE A 35 12.53 -7.31 3.74
CA ILE A 35 12.06 -8.72 3.70
C ILE A 35 11.11 -9.10 4.85
N HIS A 36 11.26 -8.43 6.00
CA HIS A 36 10.42 -8.63 7.19
C HIS A 36 9.12 -7.81 7.15
N ALA A 37 8.96 -6.93 6.16
CA ALA A 37 7.77 -6.12 6.03
C ALA A 37 6.59 -6.94 5.49
N ASN A 38 5.40 -6.64 6.01
CA ASN A 38 4.15 -7.26 5.61
C ASN A 38 3.43 -6.35 4.62
N VAL A 39 3.36 -6.80 3.35
CA VAL A 39 2.58 -6.14 2.30
C VAL A 39 1.11 -6.55 2.41
N ARG A 40 0.22 -5.56 2.39
CA ARG A 40 -1.24 -5.74 2.41
C ARG A 40 -1.90 -4.85 1.38
N VAL A 41 -2.90 -5.37 0.69
CA VAL A 41 -3.75 -4.60 -0.22
C VAL A 41 -5.20 -4.73 0.25
N TYR A 42 -5.76 -3.64 0.74
CA TYR A 42 -7.16 -3.57 1.14
C TYR A 42 -8.02 -3.05 0.00
N ILE A 43 -9.19 -3.66 -0.16
CA ILE A 43 -10.25 -3.19 -1.04
C ILE A 43 -11.36 -2.62 -0.16
N ALA A 44 -11.62 -1.31 -0.29
CA ALA A 44 -12.68 -0.60 0.43
C ALA A 44 -13.63 0.06 -0.57
N GLY A 45 -14.67 -0.68 -0.97
CA GLY A 45 -15.53 -0.29 -2.08
C GLY A 45 -14.74 -0.23 -3.39
N THR A 46 -14.56 0.98 -3.94
CA THR A 46 -13.75 1.24 -5.14
C THR A 46 -12.33 1.74 -4.85
N ASN A 47 -11.95 1.87 -3.57
CA ASN A 47 -10.63 2.34 -3.16
C ASN A 47 -9.69 1.18 -2.88
N LEU A 48 -8.42 1.37 -3.21
CA LEU A 48 -7.32 0.48 -2.84
C LEU A 48 -6.47 1.13 -1.75
N MET A 49 -6.17 0.41 -0.68
CA MET A 49 -5.21 0.86 0.33
C MET A 49 -4.07 -0.14 0.42
N VAL A 50 -2.87 0.30 0.08
CA VAL A 50 -1.67 -0.52 0.16
C VAL A 50 -0.98 -0.20 1.47
N ALA A 51 -0.97 -1.15 2.40
CA ALA A 51 -0.32 -0.98 3.68
C ALA A 51 0.95 -1.83 3.75
N LEU A 52 2.07 -1.20 4.12
CA LEU A 52 3.31 -1.88 4.44
C LEU A 52 3.54 -1.78 5.94
N GLY A 53 3.42 -2.90 6.65
CA GLY A 53 3.66 -2.97 8.10
C GLY A 53 4.92 -3.74 8.47
N GLY A 54 5.21 -3.79 9.76
CA GLY A 54 6.41 -4.45 10.28
C GLY A 54 7.68 -3.66 10.00
N LEU A 55 7.58 -2.36 9.72
CA LEU A 55 8.74 -1.51 9.53
C LEU A 55 9.26 -1.05 10.88
N ASP A 56 10.57 -1.21 11.10
CA ASP A 56 11.25 -0.69 12.29
C ASP A 56 10.94 0.81 12.50
N ASP A 57 10.61 1.19 13.73
CA ASP A 57 10.22 2.56 14.07
C ASP A 57 11.36 3.55 13.78
N GLY A 58 12.63 3.15 13.96
CA GLY A 58 13.79 3.97 13.66
C GLY A 58 13.97 4.19 12.15
N TYR A 59 13.74 3.15 11.34
CA TYR A 59 13.68 3.27 9.89
C TYR A 59 12.54 4.19 9.44
N LEU A 60 11.35 4.01 10.01
CA LEU A 60 10.14 4.70 9.58
C LEU A 60 10.14 6.16 10.01
N LEU A 61 10.46 6.44 11.28
CA LEU A 61 10.22 7.72 11.95
C LEU A 61 11.49 8.43 12.42
N GLY A 62 12.64 7.74 12.47
CA GLY A 62 13.90 8.32 12.92
C GLY A 62 13.79 8.97 14.30
N GLU A 63 14.06 10.28 14.39
CA GLU A 63 14.00 11.05 15.64
C GLU A 63 12.58 11.22 16.24
N HIS A 64 11.55 10.92 15.43
CA HIS A 64 10.16 10.92 15.83
C HIS A 64 9.68 9.56 16.38
N ALA A 65 10.53 8.53 16.35
CA ALA A 65 10.24 7.24 16.97
C ALA A 65 9.85 7.43 18.45
N GLY A 66 8.72 6.82 18.85
CA GLY A 66 8.16 6.94 20.21
C GLY A 66 7.47 8.27 20.56
N LYS A 67 7.47 9.26 19.65
CA LYS A 67 6.79 10.56 19.82
C LYS A 67 5.60 10.76 18.87
N ALA A 68 5.50 9.90 17.86
CA ALA A 68 4.50 9.97 16.82
C ALA A 68 3.06 9.79 17.36
N PRO A 69 2.09 10.60 16.90
CA PRO A 69 0.68 10.42 17.26
C PRO A 69 0.14 9.10 16.68
N GLN A 70 -0.67 8.39 17.47
CA GLN A 70 -1.19 7.05 17.16
C GLN A 70 -2.17 6.97 15.98
N ARG A 71 -2.58 8.09 15.35
CA ARG A 71 -3.76 8.08 14.47
C ARG A 71 -3.65 8.68 13.08
N GLN A 72 -2.53 9.28 12.69
CA GLN A 72 -2.22 9.59 11.29
C GLN A 72 -0.86 10.26 11.25
N LEU A 73 0.08 9.66 10.51
CA LEU A 73 1.41 10.21 10.33
C LEU A 73 1.45 11.03 9.04
N GLY A 74 1.62 12.34 9.19
CA GLY A 74 1.96 13.23 8.08
C GLY A 74 3.34 12.92 7.51
N ALA A 75 3.60 13.40 6.29
CA ALA A 75 4.87 13.17 5.59
C ALA A 75 6.10 13.69 6.38
N GLU A 76 5.89 14.72 7.20
CA GLU A 76 6.89 15.33 8.07
C GLU A 76 7.43 14.40 9.16
N TYR A 77 6.74 13.31 9.48
CA TYR A 77 7.18 12.35 10.49
C TYR A 77 8.04 11.22 9.92
N TYR A 78 8.05 11.03 8.60
CA TYR A 78 8.79 9.95 7.98
C TYR A 78 10.23 10.32 7.71
N THR A 79 11.14 9.34 7.86
CA THR A 79 12.50 9.50 7.36
C THR A 79 12.50 9.62 5.83
N SER A 80 13.56 10.21 5.27
CA SER A 80 13.72 10.26 3.81
C SER A 80 13.73 8.86 3.17
N ALA A 81 14.26 7.85 3.86
CA ALA A 81 14.26 6.47 3.38
C ALA A 81 12.84 5.88 3.32
N ALA A 82 12.03 6.14 4.35
CA ALA A 82 10.63 5.73 4.35
C ALA A 82 9.82 6.44 3.26
N LEU A 83 10.04 7.74 3.04
CA LEU A 83 9.39 8.47 1.95
C LEU A 83 9.79 7.92 0.57
N GLN A 84 11.06 7.58 0.37
CA GLN A 84 11.52 6.93 -0.87
C GLN A 84 10.86 5.57 -1.08
N LEU A 85 10.74 4.75 -0.03
CA LEU A 85 10.03 3.49 -0.09
C LEU A 85 8.55 3.69 -0.43
N ARG A 86 7.90 4.69 0.17
CA ARG A 86 6.51 5.03 -0.15
C ARG A 86 6.36 5.40 -1.62
N HIS A 87 7.21 6.28 -2.15
CA HIS A 87 7.16 6.67 -3.57
C HIS A 87 7.42 5.48 -4.50
N HIS A 88 8.36 4.61 -4.15
CA HIS A 88 8.60 3.38 -4.91
C HIS A 88 7.35 2.49 -4.98
N ILE A 89 6.63 2.35 -3.87
CA ILE A 89 5.36 1.60 -3.83
C ILE A 89 4.29 2.33 -4.64
N GLU A 90 4.17 3.66 -4.53
CA GLU A 90 3.22 4.46 -5.31
C GLU A 90 3.47 4.29 -6.82
N ASP A 91 4.73 4.30 -7.27
CA ASP A 91 5.10 4.08 -8.66
C ASP A 91 4.78 2.66 -9.12
N ALA A 92 5.08 1.65 -8.31
CA ALA A 92 4.76 0.25 -8.62
C ALA A 92 3.25 0.03 -8.73
N VAL A 93 2.46 0.60 -7.83
CA VAL A 93 0.98 0.52 -7.88
C VAL A 93 0.45 1.24 -9.12
N MET A 94 0.95 2.44 -9.41
CA MET A 94 0.54 3.21 -10.59
C MET A 94 0.88 2.54 -11.93
N ALA A 95 1.92 1.70 -11.96
CA ALA A 95 2.27 0.91 -13.13
C ALA A 95 1.27 -0.24 -13.38
N GLU A 96 0.74 -0.82 -12.31
CA GLU A 96 -0.21 -1.94 -12.37
C GLU A 96 -1.68 -1.49 -12.49
N LEU A 97 -1.99 -0.24 -12.12
CA LEU A 97 -3.36 0.25 -12.18
C LEU A 97 -3.87 0.36 -13.61
N PRO A 98 -5.04 -0.25 -13.92
CA PRO A 98 -5.67 -0.09 -15.21
C PRO A 98 -6.09 1.36 -15.40
N ARG A 99 -5.92 1.85 -16.62
CA ARG A 99 -6.19 3.25 -16.98
C ARG A 99 -7.48 3.38 -17.78
N ARG A 100 -8.14 4.52 -17.59
CA ARG A 100 -9.23 5.01 -18.42
C ARG A 100 -8.71 5.54 -19.74
N GLY A 101 -9.60 5.80 -20.69
CA GLY A 101 -9.25 6.43 -21.97
C GLY A 101 -8.61 7.83 -21.85
N ASP A 102 -8.80 8.51 -20.72
CA ASP A 102 -8.17 9.81 -20.39
C ASP A 102 -6.80 9.67 -19.69
N GLY A 103 -6.31 8.44 -19.48
CA GLY A 103 -5.03 8.14 -18.85
C GLY A 103 -5.04 8.13 -17.32
N GLN A 104 -6.16 8.48 -16.67
CA GLN A 104 -6.32 8.40 -15.21
C GLN A 104 -6.51 6.94 -14.76
N PRO A 105 -6.05 6.57 -13.55
CA PRO A 105 -6.31 5.25 -13.01
C PRO A 105 -7.81 5.04 -12.73
N TRP A 106 -8.29 3.81 -12.94
CA TRP A 106 -9.68 3.46 -12.64
C TRP A 106 -10.01 3.56 -11.15
N PHE A 107 -9.08 3.11 -10.30
CA PHE A 107 -9.26 3.04 -8.86
C PHE A 107 -8.38 4.09 -8.16
N PRO A 108 -8.96 4.93 -7.29
CA PRO A 108 -8.15 5.69 -6.34
C PRO A 108 -7.41 4.74 -5.41
N PHE A 109 -6.20 5.14 -5.02
CA PHE A 109 -5.41 4.37 -4.07
C PHE A 109 -4.63 5.26 -3.12
N MET A 110 -4.18 4.68 -2.02
CA MET A 110 -3.23 5.31 -1.11
C MET A 110 -2.23 4.29 -0.55
N VAL A 111 -1.04 4.76 -0.19
CA VAL A 111 0.02 3.94 0.41
C VAL A 111 0.22 4.36 1.86
N TRP A 112 0.12 3.39 2.77
CA TRP A 112 0.33 3.55 4.20
C TRP A 112 1.57 2.79 4.64
N LEU A 113 2.48 3.49 5.30
CA LEU A 113 3.59 2.87 5.99
C LEU A 113 3.25 2.77 7.47
N GLN A 114 3.28 1.57 8.02
CA GLN A 114 2.85 1.29 9.39
C GLN A 114 4.04 0.89 10.26
N PRO A 115 4.19 1.51 11.45
CA PRO A 115 5.19 1.11 12.43
C PRO A 115 4.99 -0.35 12.85
N GLU A 116 6.07 -1.05 13.19
CA GLU A 116 6.03 -2.42 13.68
C GLU A 116 5.11 -2.57 14.91
N HIS A 117 5.16 -1.61 15.84
CA HIS A 117 4.36 -1.66 17.06
C HIS A 117 2.85 -1.57 16.82
N TRP A 118 2.39 -1.01 15.69
CA TRP A 118 0.96 -0.98 15.34
C TRP A 118 0.45 -2.33 14.85
N ALA A 119 1.31 -3.15 14.24
CA ALA A 119 0.93 -4.48 13.79
C ALA A 119 0.51 -5.37 14.97
N ALA A 120 1.19 -5.25 16.11
CA ALA A 120 0.87 -5.97 17.34
C ALA A 120 -0.42 -5.47 18.02
N GLN A 121 -0.75 -4.19 17.90
CA GLN A 121 -1.90 -3.58 18.58
C GLN A 121 -3.24 -3.82 17.87
N TYR A 122 -3.21 -3.91 16.54
CA TYR A 122 -4.42 -3.97 15.72
C TYR A 122 -4.61 -5.30 14.98
N GLY A 123 -3.81 -6.31 15.32
CA GLY A 123 -3.95 -7.66 14.75
C GLY A 123 -3.67 -7.72 13.24
N TYR A 124 -2.88 -6.79 12.73
CA TYR A 124 -2.52 -6.71 11.32
C TYR A 124 -1.44 -7.75 10.96
N HIS A 125 -1.78 -9.03 11.08
CA HIS A 125 -0.92 -10.17 10.78
C HIS A 125 -1.08 -10.68 9.35
N ASP A 126 -2.08 -10.19 8.63
CA ASP A 126 -2.40 -10.69 7.30
C ASP A 126 -1.40 -10.15 6.27
N HIS A 127 -0.97 -11.01 5.37
CA HIS A 127 -0.15 -10.69 4.21
C HIS A 127 -0.94 -11.18 2.99
N GLY A 128 -1.24 -10.28 2.05
CA GLY A 128 -2.17 -10.61 0.96
C GLY A 128 -3.15 -9.49 0.63
N VAL A 129 -4.26 -9.90 0.02
CA VAL A 129 -5.38 -9.04 -0.36
C VAL A 129 -6.54 -9.27 0.61
N THR A 130 -7.15 -8.19 1.11
CA THR A 130 -8.29 -8.24 2.02
C THR A 130 -9.40 -7.33 1.53
N VAL A 131 -10.62 -7.85 1.43
CA VAL A 131 -11.82 -7.03 1.15
C VAL A 131 -12.39 -6.57 2.48
N LEU A 132 -12.44 -5.26 2.70
CA LEU A 132 -13.05 -4.69 3.90
C LEU A 132 -14.58 -4.64 3.76
N PRO A 133 -15.34 -4.90 4.84
CA PRO A 133 -16.78 -4.72 4.83
C PRO A 133 -17.14 -3.26 4.54
N GLU A 134 -18.28 -3.04 3.86
CA GLU A 134 -18.80 -1.68 3.69
C GLU A 134 -19.04 -1.01 5.05
N GLY A 135 -18.40 0.16 5.27
CA GLY A 135 -18.50 0.93 6.52
C GLY A 135 -17.25 0.90 7.41
N GLU A 136 -16.26 0.03 7.13
CA GLU A 136 -14.95 0.08 7.76
C GLU A 136 -13.99 0.95 6.94
N SER A 137 -14.25 2.25 6.88
CA SER A 137 -13.24 3.24 6.48
C SER A 137 -12.50 3.69 7.73
N THR A 138 -11.33 3.10 7.98
CA THR A 138 -10.40 3.53 9.04
C THR A 138 -9.85 4.93 8.80
#